data_AF-A0A3M1BZR9-F1
#
_entry.id   AF-A0A3M1BZR9-F1
#
_cell.length_a   1.000
_cell.length_b   1.000
_cell.length_c   1.000
_cell.angle_alpha   90.00
_cell.angle_beta   90.00
_cell.angle_gamma   90.00
#
_symmetry.space_group_name_H-M   'P 1'
#
loop_
_entity.id
_entity.type
_entity.pdbx_description
1 polymer ?
#
loop_
_entity_poly.entity_id
_entity_poly.type
_entity_poly.pdbx_seq_one_letter_code
_entity_poly.pdbx_strand_id
1 'polypeptide(L)'
;QFARYLIDNQIARYEDMKFNEKGQVVDFGIGKDTFEELFWSGRPFMTSGCRGKTSEVACNRPFGDSSVSDIKSYPFRPDRSDLQRIRKQLFDYEMTTNYPDVLNPSVFRYQ
;
A
#
# COMPACT_ATOMS: atom_id res chain seq x y z
N GLN A 1 -2.47 -0.37 0.85
CA GLN A 1 -2.31 -1.68 0.18
C GLN A 1 -1.73 -2.73 1.11
N PHE A 2 -0.63 -2.44 1.83
CA PHE A 2 -0.01 -3.38 2.76
C PHE A 2 -0.97 -3.96 3.83
N ALA A 3 -1.65 -3.10 4.61
CA ALA A 3 -2.65 -3.55 5.60
C ALA A 3 -3.74 -4.46 5.00
N ARG A 4 -4.30 -4.06 3.84
CA ARG A 4 -5.29 -4.87 3.12
C ARG A 4 -4.74 -6.26 2.79
N TYR A 5 -3.52 -6.35 2.27
CA TYR A 5 -2.90 -7.63 1.95
C TYR A 5 -2.80 -8.55 3.18
N LEU A 6 -2.41 -8.00 4.33
CA LEU A 6 -2.31 -8.77 5.57
C LEU A 6 -3.68 -9.34 5.99
N ILE A 7 -4.74 -8.53 5.90
CA ILE A 7 -6.11 -8.94 6.24
C ILE A 7 -6.63 -9.97 5.24
N ASP A 8 -6.50 -9.70 3.94
CA ASP A 8 -6.98 -10.57 2.86
C ASP A 8 -6.32 -11.97 2.90
N ASN A 9 -5.08 -12.06 3.38
CA ASN A 9 -4.33 -13.32 3.50
C ASN A 9 -4.31 -13.89 4.92
N GLN A 10 -5.14 -13.35 5.84
CA GLN A 10 -5.25 -13.82 7.23
C GLN A 10 -3.91 -13.82 8.00
N ILE A 11 -2.99 -12.92 7.65
CA ILE A 11 -1.67 -12.77 8.30
C ILE A 11 -1.79 -11.90 9.55
N ALA A 12 -2.64 -10.87 9.51
CA ALA A 12 -2.96 -10.00 10.64
C ALA A 12 -4.40 -9.50 10.50
N ARG A 13 -5.01 -9.13 11.62
CA ARG A 13 -6.35 -8.54 11.64
C ARG A 13 -6.30 -7.04 11.92
N TYR A 14 -7.41 -6.37 11.68
CA TYR A 14 -7.55 -4.95 12.01
C TYR A 14 -7.27 -4.66 13.49
N GLU A 15 -7.70 -5.55 14.38
CA GLU A 15 -7.53 -5.40 15.83
C GLU A 15 -6.07 -5.52 16.29
N ASP A 16 -5.19 -6.10 15.46
CA ASP A 16 -3.76 -6.21 15.75
C ASP A 16 -2.99 -4.94 15.35
N MET A 17 -3.60 -4.05 14.54
CA MET A 17 -2.98 -2.84 14.04
C MET A 17 -3.12 -1.69 15.03
N LYS A 18 -2.13 -0.79 15.07
CA LYS A 18 -2.20 0.44 15.88
C LYS A 18 -2.27 1.66 14.98
N PHE A 19 -3.00 2.66 15.45
CA PHE A 19 -3.23 3.91 14.76
C PHE A 19 -2.82 5.08 15.66
N ASN A 20 -2.30 6.15 15.06
CA ASN A 20 -2.10 7.42 15.77
C ASN A 20 -3.42 8.19 15.93
N GLU A 21 -3.38 9.34 16.61
CA GLU A 21 -4.55 10.19 16.86
C GLU A 21 -5.22 10.71 15.56
N LYS A 22 -4.47 10.79 14.46
CA LYS A 22 -4.98 11.15 13.12
C LYS A 22 -5.59 9.96 12.37
N GLY A 23 -5.66 8.77 12.96
CA GLY A 23 -6.18 7.55 12.35
C GLY A 23 -5.24 6.90 11.33
N GLN A 24 -3.94 7.19 11.38
CA GLN A 24 -2.93 6.63 10.48
C GLN A 24 -2.28 5.39 11.11
N VAL A 25 -2.11 4.32 10.34
CA VAL A 25 -1.51 3.06 10.82
C VAL A 25 -0.06 3.30 11.22
N VAL A 26 0.33 3.07 12.46
CA VAL A 26 1.74 3.15 12.92
C VAL A 26 2.37 1.79 13.21
N ASP A 27 1.55 0.75 13.29
CA ASP A 27 1.97 -0.63 13.55
C ASP A 27 1.00 -1.58 12.80
N PHE A 28 1.55 -2.55 12.07
CA PHE A 28 0.77 -3.52 11.30
C PHE A 28 0.42 -4.79 12.10
N GLY A 29 0.88 -4.92 13.34
CA GLY A 29 0.59 -6.07 14.19
C GLY A 29 1.36 -7.34 13.81
N ILE A 30 2.47 -7.20 13.07
CA ILE A 30 3.32 -8.33 12.64
C ILE A 30 4.78 -8.12 13.07
N GLY A 31 5.51 -9.23 13.20
CA GLY A 31 6.94 -9.18 13.52
C GLY A 31 7.77 -8.49 12.42
N LYS A 32 8.89 -7.89 12.82
CA LYS A 32 9.80 -7.16 11.91
C LYS A 32 10.29 -8.02 10.74
N ASP A 33 10.67 -9.27 10.99
CA ASP A 33 11.18 -10.15 9.93
C ASP A 33 10.10 -10.49 8.91
N THR A 34 8.89 -10.81 9.38
CA THR A 34 7.71 -11.01 8.52
C THR A 34 7.36 -9.76 7.73
N PHE A 35 7.44 -8.59 8.36
CA PHE A 35 7.23 -7.31 7.67
C PHE A 35 8.24 -7.13 6.54
N GLU A 36 9.54 -7.29 6.81
CA GLU A 36 10.59 -7.12 5.80
C GLU A 36 10.44 -8.14 4.66
N GLU A 37 10.18 -9.41 4.97
CA GLU A 37 9.97 -10.45 3.96
C GLU A 37 8.80 -10.10 3.02
N LEU A 38 7.64 -9.76 3.59
CA LEU A 38 6.45 -9.41 2.81
C LEU A 38 6.66 -8.13 2.01
N PHE A 39 7.29 -7.12 2.62
CA PHE A 39 7.62 -5.85 1.98
C PHE A 39 8.49 -6.08 0.73
N TRP A 40 9.62 -6.78 0.90
CA TRP A 40 10.56 -7.02 -0.20
C TRP A 40 10.03 -7.99 -1.25
N SER A 41 9.02 -8.80 -0.92
CA SER A 41 8.34 -9.63 -1.92
C SER A 41 7.58 -8.82 -2.98
N GLY A 42 7.23 -7.56 -2.68
CA GLY A 42 6.44 -6.66 -3.54
C GLY A 42 4.98 -7.06 -3.76
N ARG A 43 4.58 -8.26 -3.34
CA ARG A 43 3.21 -8.79 -3.46
C ARG A 43 2.15 -7.89 -2.81
N PRO A 44 2.37 -7.31 -1.61
CA PRO A 44 1.36 -6.46 -0.96
C PRO A 44 1.02 -5.15 -1.69
N PHE A 45 1.85 -4.74 -2.65
CA PHE A 45 1.71 -3.48 -3.39
C PHE A 45 1.11 -3.66 -4.78
N MET A 46 0.93 -4.92 -5.19
CA MET A 46 0.26 -5.25 -6.42
C MET A 46 -1.24 -4.98 -6.29
N THR A 47 -1.82 -4.33 -7.30
CA THR A 47 -3.26 -4.15 -7.38
C THR A 47 -3.95 -5.50 -7.57
N SER A 48 -4.97 -5.77 -6.77
CA SER A 48 -5.87 -6.91 -7.02
C SER A 48 -6.94 -6.45 -7.99
N GLY A 49 -6.77 -6.73 -9.29
CA GLY A 49 -7.81 -6.49 -10.28
C GLY A 49 -8.97 -7.48 -10.14
N CYS A 50 -9.77 -7.63 -11.20
CA CYS A 50 -10.92 -8.55 -11.17
C CYS A 50 -10.48 -9.98 -10.84
N ARG A 51 -11.30 -10.69 -10.05
CA ARG A 51 -11.05 -12.09 -9.70
C ARG A 51 -10.94 -12.94 -10.97
N GLY A 52 -9.77 -13.51 -11.19
CA GLY A 52 -9.53 -14.51 -12.23
C GLY A 52 -9.72 -15.93 -11.70
N LYS A 53 -9.49 -16.94 -12.56
CA LYS A 53 -9.43 -18.35 -12.14
C LYS A 53 -8.22 -18.67 -11.24
N THR A 54 -7.23 -17.78 -11.17
CA THR A 54 -6.05 -17.87 -10.31
C THR A 54 -6.02 -16.72 -9.30
N SER A 55 -5.15 -16.79 -8.29
CA SER A 55 -4.85 -15.67 -7.39
C SER A 55 -4.09 -14.52 -8.07
N GLU A 56 -3.70 -14.71 -9.33
CA GLU A 56 -3.05 -13.71 -10.16
C GLU A 56 -4.11 -13.00 -11.03
N VAL A 57 -3.89 -11.71 -11.22
CA VAL A 57 -4.92 -10.73 -11.58
C VAL A 57 -5.30 -10.86 -13.06
N ALA A 58 -6.58 -11.13 -13.36
CA ALA A 58 -7.06 -11.27 -14.74
C ALA A 58 -7.39 -9.93 -15.43
N CYS A 59 -7.68 -8.88 -14.66
CA CYS A 59 -7.95 -7.54 -15.20
C CYS A 59 -7.24 -6.48 -14.36
N ASN A 60 -5.99 -6.21 -14.68
CA ASN A 60 -5.30 -5.00 -14.23
C ASN A 60 -5.52 -3.92 -15.30
N ARG A 61 -6.09 -2.76 -14.92
CA ARG A 61 -6.12 -1.57 -15.79
C ARG A 61 -4.82 -0.81 -15.52
N PRO A 62 -3.74 -1.04 -16.28
CA PRO A 62 -2.45 -0.45 -15.97
C PRO A 62 -2.58 1.07 -16.08
N PHE A 63 -1.97 1.81 -15.15
CA PHE A 63 -1.96 3.29 -15.18
C PHE A 63 -3.36 3.94 -15.12
N GLY A 64 -4.35 3.26 -14.53
CA GLY A 64 -5.71 3.79 -14.42
C GLY A 64 -5.82 5.07 -13.58
N ASP A 65 -4.89 5.26 -12.64
CA ASP A 65 -4.85 6.36 -11.67
C ASP A 65 -3.55 7.19 -11.74
N SER A 66 -2.69 6.91 -12.74
CA SER A 66 -1.32 7.41 -12.74
C SER A 66 -0.74 7.53 -14.15
N SER A 67 0.32 8.31 -14.33
CA SER A 67 1.09 8.27 -15.59
C SER A 67 2.04 7.06 -15.59
N VAL A 68 2.58 6.72 -16.76
CA VAL A 68 3.62 5.69 -16.90
C VAL A 68 4.91 6.10 -16.16
N SER A 69 5.19 7.41 -16.08
CA SER A 69 6.37 7.97 -15.41
C SER A 69 6.21 8.13 -13.89
N ASP A 70 4.99 8.09 -13.37
CA ASP A 70 4.69 8.25 -11.95
C ASP A 70 3.63 7.24 -11.51
N ILE A 71 4.02 5.98 -11.38
CA ILE A 71 3.11 4.88 -11.06
C ILE A 71 2.67 4.97 -9.60
N LYS A 72 1.35 4.97 -9.39
CA LYS A 72 0.73 4.96 -8.04
C LYS A 72 0.22 3.57 -7.66
N SER A 73 -0.36 2.89 -8.64
CA SER A 73 -0.90 1.55 -8.52
C SER A 73 -0.11 0.58 -9.37
N TYR A 74 0.49 -0.45 -8.76
CA TYR A 74 1.35 -1.40 -9.47
C TYR A 74 0.53 -2.60 -9.96
N PRO A 75 0.33 -2.78 -11.28
CA PRO A 75 -0.36 -3.95 -11.82
C PRO A 75 0.56 -5.18 -11.95
N PHE A 76 1.85 -5.00 -11.68
CA PHE A 76 2.92 -5.98 -11.68
C PHE A 76 3.72 -5.88 -10.38
N ARG A 77 4.61 -6.85 -10.11
CA ARG A 77 5.49 -6.79 -8.95
C ARG A 77 6.40 -5.54 -9.06
N PRO A 78 6.39 -4.62 -8.09
CA PRO A 78 7.28 -3.47 -8.09
C PRO A 78 8.74 -3.92 -8.07
N ASP A 79 9.62 -3.16 -8.73
CA ASP A 79 11.05 -3.45 -8.67
C ASP A 79 11.70 -2.91 -7.39
N ARG A 80 13.01 -3.09 -7.25
CA ARG A 80 13.72 -2.67 -6.03
C ARG A 80 13.70 -1.16 -5.82
N SER A 81 13.73 -0.37 -6.89
CA SER A 81 13.68 1.10 -6.82
C SER A 81 12.29 1.58 -6.42
N ASP A 82 11.24 0.94 -6.96
CA ASP A 82 9.86 1.17 -6.58
C ASP A 82 9.65 0.86 -5.10
N LEU A 83 10.15 -0.28 -4.62
CA LEU A 83 10.04 -0.68 -3.21
C LEU A 83 10.76 0.31 -2.28
N GLN A 84 11.91 0.85 -2.68
CA GLN A 84 12.57 1.90 -1.91
C GLN A 84 11.72 3.18 -1.83
N ARG A 85 11.05 3.56 -2.92
CA ARG A 85 10.12 4.70 -2.95
C ARG A 85 8.90 4.44 -2.05
N ILE A 86 8.28 3.27 -2.20
CA ILE A 86 7.13 2.83 -1.39
C ILE A 86 7.48 2.83 0.09
N ARG A 87 8.70 2.42 0.47
CA ARG A 87 9.13 2.41 1.88
C ARG A 87 9.07 3.80 2.50
N LYS A 88 9.52 4.81 1.76
CA LYS A 88 9.45 6.21 2.19
C LYS A 88 8.00 6.67 2.33
N GLN A 89 7.16 6.33 1.34
CA GLN A 89 5.75 6.70 1.32
C GLN A 89 4.92 6.01 2.43
N LEU A 90 5.27 4.79 2.82
CA LEU A 90 4.49 4.02 3.80
C LEU A 90 4.43 4.70 5.18
N PHE A 91 5.44 5.50 5.51
CA PHE A 91 5.56 6.23 6.78
C PHE A 91 5.58 7.76 6.60
N ASP A 92 5.40 8.27 5.38
CA ASP A 92 5.28 9.72 5.09
C ASP A 92 3.81 10.15 5.24
N TYR A 93 3.39 10.35 6.48
CA TYR A 93 2.04 10.76 6.83
C TYR A 93 1.73 12.23 6.58
N GLU A 94 2.77 13.05 6.51
CA GLU A 94 2.66 14.48 6.23
C GLU A 94 2.57 14.74 4.71
N MET A 95 2.62 13.69 3.88
CA MET A 95 2.54 13.75 2.42
C MET A 95 3.54 14.77 1.83
N THR A 96 4.68 14.94 2.52
CA THR A 96 5.69 15.96 2.20
C THR A 96 6.39 15.69 0.88
N THR A 97 6.30 14.45 0.39
CA THR A 97 6.83 14.03 -0.90
C THR A 97 5.76 14.17 -2.00
N ASN A 98 5.71 15.32 -2.68
CA ASN A 98 5.01 15.56 -3.97
C ASN A 98 3.59 14.96 -4.12
N TYR A 99 2.66 15.32 -3.24
CA TYR A 99 1.23 15.25 -3.56
C TYR A 99 0.63 16.65 -3.49
N PRO A 100 -0.13 17.10 -4.51
CA PRO A 100 -0.87 18.35 -4.38
C PRO A 100 -1.87 18.19 -3.22
N ASP A 101 -2.00 19.23 -2.40
CA ASP A 101 -2.76 19.24 -1.14
C ASP A 101 -4.18 18.64 -1.25
N VAL A 102 -4.78 18.71 -2.44
CA VAL A 102 -6.10 18.14 -2.78
C VAL A 102 -6.19 16.61 -2.63
N LEU A 103 -5.08 15.89 -2.58
CA LEU A 103 -5.04 14.43 -2.36
C LEU A 103 -4.66 14.04 -0.94
N ASN A 104 -4.42 15.01 -0.04
CA ASN A 104 -4.08 14.71 1.34
C ASN A 104 -5.35 14.29 2.11
N PRO A 105 -5.55 13.01 2.47
CA PRO A 105 -6.74 12.60 3.19
C PRO A 105 -6.78 13.19 4.61
N SER A 106 -5.65 13.64 5.18
CA SER A 106 -5.62 14.21 6.52
C SER A 106 -6.27 15.60 6.63
N VAL A 107 -6.47 16.32 5.51
CA VAL A 107 -7.20 17.62 5.51
C VAL A 107 -8.71 17.48 5.32
N PHE A 108 -9.22 16.32 4.88
CA PHE A 108 -10.65 16.14 4.55
C PHE A 108 -11.38 15.05 5.34
N ARG A 109 -10.69 14.27 6.20
CA ARG A 109 -11.30 13.10 6.86
C ARG A 109 -12.09 13.39 8.14
N TYR A 110 -12.15 14.63 8.61
CA TYR A 110 -12.99 15.06 9.73
C TYR A 110 -13.50 16.49 9.51
N GLN A 111 -14.60 16.63 8.78
CA GLN A 111 -15.56 17.72 8.95
C GLN A 111 -16.90 17.11 9.33
#